data_AF-A0A0M3K8H8-F1
#
_entry.id   AF-A0A0M3K8H8-F1
#
_cell.length_a   1.000
_cell.length_b   1.000
_cell.length_c   1.000
_cell.angle_alpha   90.00
_cell.angle_beta   90.00
_cell.angle_gamma   90.00
#
_symmetry.space_group_name_H-M   'P 1'
#
loop_
_entity.id
_entity.type
_entity.pdbx_description
1 polymer ?
#
loop_
_entity_poly.entity_id
_entity_poly.type
_entity_poly.pdbx_seq_one_letter_code
_entity_poly.pdbx_strand_id
1 'polypeptide(L)'
;MFVKDGNIRILDALSASGLRAIRFAKEVKHISKVLANDFSEQAVETINKNIVENGVQDIVTSRFGDAVLAMMEHRSVDKRFHAIDLDPYGSASVFLDSAVQAVADRGILMVTCTDMAVLCGNTPEACYNKYDSVALRHKSCHEFAIRVLLKSIDSHANRYARYIEPLLSISVDFYVRVFVRIRTSAKIAKDSVTKISQVFACSGCHSLQLMPIARKTVVGESVKFSPPIFSMNELIGANGKCVHCGQSVHMAGPIYSAPIHNFDFVKKLIERLGIDWLDSSQSSYCNELSSRIMVSHCIEKQPDLKLFVFCFRLYADPDAKKLKTFDRLLGVLSVITEELPDVPLYYEHDQLMHTLKSPVPRVINVRSAILNAGFRCSIAHCNPKALKTDAPLTLLWDIVRTVAKNNNIQASRFEENSIGRRIIEGEITHQISFQMHPDAQSKSKLDNMLRFQCNKGKNWGPKAKARGSVNSVKAGFQVQQTSQPSDSNSHSSIT
;
A
#
# COMPACT_ATOMS: atom_id res chain seq x y z
N MET A 1 9.61 5.34 24.30
CA MET A 1 11.04 5.23 24.60
C MET A 1 11.80 5.63 23.35
N PHE A 2 12.51 6.77 23.35
CA PHE A 2 13.56 6.96 22.35
C PHE A 2 14.59 5.86 22.60
N VAL A 3 15.16 5.26 21.55
CA VAL A 3 16.30 4.35 21.69
C VAL A 3 17.46 5.20 22.21
N LYS A 4 17.47 5.47 23.53
CA LYS A 4 18.67 5.86 24.25
C LYS A 4 19.54 4.62 24.19
N ASP A 5 20.65 4.76 23.48
CA ASP A 5 21.75 3.81 23.43
C ASP A 5 21.46 2.46 22.72
N GLY A 6 21.66 2.45 21.40
CA GLY A 6 22.56 1.49 20.78
C GLY A 6 22.12 0.07 20.45
N ASN A 7 20.91 -0.40 20.79
CA ASN A 7 20.58 -1.82 20.58
C ASN A 7 19.32 -2.10 19.75
N ILE A 8 19.38 -1.86 18.42
CA ILE A 8 18.29 -2.23 17.50
C ILE A 8 18.27 -3.75 17.29
N ARG A 9 17.23 -4.38 17.85
CA ARG A 9 16.84 -5.78 17.58
C ARG A 9 15.87 -5.90 16.39
N ILE A 10 16.18 -6.78 15.45
CA ILE A 10 15.36 -7.07 14.26
C ILE A 10 15.01 -8.56 14.20
N LEU A 11 13.78 -8.88 13.78
CA LEU A 11 13.38 -10.23 13.39
C LEU A 11 13.17 -10.30 11.87
N ASP A 12 13.87 -11.22 11.23
CA ASP A 12 13.54 -11.72 9.90
C ASP A 12 12.79 -13.06 10.08
N ALA A 13 11.46 -13.00 10.02
CA ALA A 13 10.61 -14.08 10.55
C ALA A 13 10.55 -15.33 9.65
N LEU A 14 10.73 -15.15 8.33
CA LEU A 14 10.74 -16.19 7.31
C LEU A 14 11.98 -16.00 6.41
N SER A 15 13.14 -16.36 6.95
CA SER A 15 14.44 -15.86 6.48
C SER A 15 14.98 -16.59 5.25
N ALA A 16 14.52 -17.81 4.96
CA ALA A 16 14.99 -18.67 3.87
C ALA A 16 16.52 -18.79 3.84
N SER A 17 17.22 -18.09 2.93
CA SER A 17 18.69 -18.12 2.87
C SER A 17 19.38 -17.21 3.89
N GLY A 18 18.65 -16.37 4.63
CA GLY A 18 19.25 -15.38 5.52
C GLY A 18 19.63 -14.06 4.83
N LEU A 19 19.38 -13.94 3.52
CA LEU A 19 19.80 -12.78 2.73
C LEU A 19 19.38 -11.45 3.37
N ARG A 20 18.13 -11.35 3.82
CA ARG A 20 17.58 -10.12 4.39
C ARG A 20 18.18 -9.83 5.75
N ALA A 21 18.27 -10.83 6.64
CA ALA A 21 18.95 -10.73 7.91
C ALA A 21 20.43 -10.27 7.79
N ILE A 22 21.17 -10.85 6.85
CA ILE A 22 22.57 -10.50 6.57
C ILE A 22 22.67 -9.06 6.05
N ARG A 23 21.80 -8.66 5.12
CA ARG A 23 21.77 -7.28 4.61
C ARG A 23 21.44 -6.28 5.71
N PHE A 24 20.52 -6.60 6.63
CA PHE A 24 20.28 -5.75 7.79
C PHE A 24 21.58 -5.54 8.58
N ALA A 25 22.28 -6.61 8.94
CA ALA A 25 23.54 -6.53 9.70
C ALA A 25 24.64 -5.73 8.98
N LYS A 26 24.74 -5.80 7.65
CA LYS A 26 25.78 -5.11 6.88
C LYS A 26 25.44 -3.67 6.50
N GLU A 27 24.16 -3.39 6.21
CA GLU A 27 23.74 -2.12 5.58
C GLU A 27 23.06 -1.16 6.56
N VAL A 28 22.64 -1.63 7.74
CA VAL A 28 21.92 -0.80 8.72
C VAL A 28 22.79 -0.60 9.96
N LYS A 29 23.09 0.66 10.27
CA LYS A 29 23.90 1.07 11.42
C LYS A 29 23.15 0.84 12.74
N HIS A 30 23.90 0.59 13.82
CA HIS A 30 23.39 0.46 15.20
C HIS A 30 22.45 -0.73 15.45
N ILE A 31 22.53 -1.77 14.63
CA ILE A 31 21.91 -3.06 14.91
C ILE A 31 22.76 -3.80 15.94
N SER A 32 22.10 -4.27 17.00
CA SER A 32 22.74 -5.13 18.01
C SER A 32 22.48 -6.61 17.75
N LYS A 33 21.29 -6.95 17.24
CA LYS A 33 20.91 -8.34 17.02
C LYS A 33 19.90 -8.47 15.90
N VAL A 34 20.11 -9.44 15.03
CA VAL A 34 19.13 -9.91 14.04
C VAL A 34 18.85 -11.37 14.30
N LEU A 35 17.58 -11.70 14.52
CA LEU A 35 17.12 -13.08 14.58
C LEU A 35 16.62 -13.50 13.20
N ALA A 36 17.31 -14.44 12.57
CA ALA A 36 16.93 -15.04 11.30
C ALA A 36 16.18 -16.36 11.57
N ASN A 37 14.85 -16.34 11.52
CA ASN A 37 14.02 -17.50 11.81
C ASN A 37 13.57 -18.19 10.51
N ASP A 38 13.62 -19.52 10.48
CA ASP A 38 12.97 -20.29 9.41
C ASP A 38 12.41 -21.61 9.94
N PHE A 39 11.36 -22.11 9.29
CA PHE A 39 10.70 -23.37 9.62
C PHE A 39 11.44 -24.58 9.01
N SER A 40 12.30 -24.38 8.02
CA SER A 40 13.07 -25.44 7.36
C SER A 40 14.46 -25.57 7.97
N GLU A 41 14.82 -26.76 8.43
CA GLU A 41 16.15 -27.07 8.95
C GLU A 41 17.24 -26.80 7.90
N GLN A 42 17.00 -27.19 6.64
CA GLN A 42 17.88 -26.90 5.51
C GLN A 42 18.07 -25.40 5.26
N ALA A 43 17.03 -24.60 5.49
CA ALA A 43 17.13 -23.14 5.38
C ALA A 43 18.02 -22.60 6.50
N VAL A 44 17.87 -23.10 7.73
CA VAL A 44 18.71 -22.73 8.88
C VAL A 44 20.18 -23.11 8.68
N GLU A 45 20.48 -24.28 8.12
CA GLU A 45 21.83 -24.67 7.71
C GLU A 45 22.42 -23.66 6.71
N THR A 46 21.62 -23.27 5.70
CA THR A 46 22.01 -22.26 4.71
C THR A 46 22.25 -20.89 5.35
N ILE A 47 21.37 -20.48 6.28
CA ILE A 47 21.53 -19.24 7.06
C ILE A 47 22.86 -19.28 7.82
N ASN A 48 23.15 -20.37 8.53
CA ASN A 48 24.39 -20.51 9.31
C ASN A 48 25.63 -20.37 8.42
N LYS A 49 25.65 -21.04 7.27
CA LYS A 49 26.73 -20.91 6.29
C LYS A 49 26.88 -19.46 5.82
N ASN A 50 25.78 -18.81 5.43
CA ASN A 50 25.81 -17.45 4.92
C ASN A 50 26.20 -16.42 6.00
N ILE A 51 25.86 -16.65 7.27
CA ILE A 51 26.30 -15.83 8.40
C ILE A 51 27.83 -15.83 8.49
N VAL A 52 28.44 -17.02 8.42
CA VAL A 52 29.91 -17.19 8.48
C VAL A 52 30.58 -16.56 7.26
N GLU A 53 30.08 -16.85 6.05
CA GLU A 53 30.64 -16.32 4.80
C GLU A 53 30.59 -14.78 4.73
N ASN A 54 29.66 -14.15 5.45
CA ASN A 54 29.52 -12.69 5.46
C ASN A 54 30.15 -12.01 6.68
N GLY A 55 30.72 -12.76 7.63
CA GLY A 55 31.38 -12.20 8.81
C GLY A 55 30.41 -11.48 9.76
N VAL A 56 29.17 -11.96 9.90
CA VAL A 56 28.12 -11.30 10.71
C VAL A 56 27.68 -12.12 11.94
N GLN A 57 28.52 -13.05 12.41
CA GLN A 57 28.25 -13.95 13.53
C GLN A 57 27.90 -13.20 14.83
N ASP A 58 28.50 -12.03 15.05
CA ASP A 58 28.30 -11.25 16.28
C ASP A 58 26.94 -10.55 16.33
N ILE A 59 26.26 -10.44 15.18
CA ILE A 59 25.01 -9.69 15.03
C ILE A 59 23.84 -10.61 14.69
N VAL A 60 24.05 -11.58 13.79
CA VAL A 60 22.98 -12.42 13.24
C VAL A 60 23.00 -13.79 13.89
N THR A 61 21.86 -14.19 14.47
CA THR A 61 21.65 -15.53 15.00
C THR A 61 20.53 -16.22 14.23
N SER A 62 20.73 -17.46 13.82
CA SER A 62 19.68 -18.28 13.20
C SER A 62 18.79 -18.94 14.25
N ARG A 63 17.55 -19.26 13.88
CA ARG A 63 16.61 -20.04 14.70
C ARG A 63 15.82 -20.98 13.81
N PHE A 64 15.82 -22.26 14.17
CA PHE A 64 14.88 -23.24 13.64
C PHE A 64 13.58 -23.17 14.44
N GLY A 65 12.47 -22.86 13.77
CA GLY A 65 11.16 -22.95 14.37
C GLY A 65 10.09 -22.11 13.70
N ASP A 66 8.87 -22.28 14.21
CA ASP A 66 7.71 -21.53 13.73
C ASP A 66 7.83 -20.03 14.05
N ALA A 67 7.46 -19.20 13.08
CA ALA A 67 7.55 -17.74 13.17
C ALA A 67 6.57 -17.14 14.18
N VAL A 68 5.37 -17.71 14.33
CA VAL A 68 4.39 -17.30 15.35
C VAL A 68 4.97 -17.58 16.73
N LEU A 69 5.53 -18.77 16.95
CA LEU A 69 6.19 -19.10 18.23
C LEU A 69 7.37 -18.16 18.52
N ALA A 70 8.22 -17.90 17.53
CA ALA A 70 9.34 -16.96 17.67
C ALA A 70 8.85 -15.57 18.13
N MET A 71 7.77 -15.06 17.52
CA MET A 71 7.22 -13.76 17.89
C MET A 71 6.56 -13.78 19.28
N MET A 72 5.82 -14.83 19.61
CA MET A 72 5.14 -14.97 20.90
C MET A 72 6.13 -15.09 22.07
N GLU A 73 7.27 -15.76 21.88
CA GLU A 73 8.38 -15.81 22.85
C GLU A 73 8.98 -14.43 23.16
N HIS A 74 8.81 -13.46 22.25
CA HIS A 74 9.37 -12.11 22.34
C HIS A 74 8.31 -11.02 22.59
N ARG A 75 7.10 -11.38 23.02
CA ARG A 75 6.02 -10.41 23.27
C ARG A 75 6.20 -9.57 24.54
N SER A 76 7.06 -9.99 25.47
CA SER A 76 7.40 -9.25 26.68
C SER A 76 8.10 -7.93 26.33
N VAL A 77 7.76 -6.84 27.04
CA VAL A 77 8.15 -5.47 26.68
C VAL A 77 9.67 -5.31 26.50
N ASP A 78 10.46 -5.98 27.33
CA ASP A 78 11.92 -5.98 27.34
C ASP A 78 12.54 -6.80 26.21
N LYS A 79 11.80 -7.75 25.61
CA LYS A 79 12.28 -8.67 24.56
C LYS A 79 11.83 -8.31 23.15
N ARG A 80 10.82 -7.44 23.02
CA ARG A 80 10.24 -7.03 21.73
C ARG A 80 11.28 -6.57 20.71
N PHE A 81 10.99 -6.83 19.45
CA PHE A 81 11.80 -6.39 18.31
C PHE A 81 11.47 -4.94 17.93
N HIS A 82 12.48 -4.17 17.55
CA HIS A 82 12.27 -2.81 17.04
C HIS A 82 11.84 -2.81 15.57
N ALA A 83 12.19 -3.86 14.83
CA ALA A 83 11.68 -4.12 13.51
C ALA A 83 11.36 -5.61 13.32
N ILE A 84 10.25 -5.92 12.66
CA ILE A 84 9.90 -7.28 12.23
C ILE A 84 9.61 -7.26 10.73
N ASP A 85 10.21 -8.18 9.97
CA ASP A 85 9.88 -8.44 8.58
C ASP A 85 9.10 -9.74 8.43
N LEU A 86 7.91 -9.64 7.84
CA LEU A 86 7.08 -10.75 7.43
C LEU A 86 7.11 -10.84 5.90
N ASP A 87 7.79 -11.86 5.37
CA ASP A 87 7.93 -12.10 3.93
C ASP A 87 7.54 -13.54 3.55
N PRO A 88 6.29 -13.98 3.82
CA PRO A 88 5.87 -15.34 3.53
C PRO A 88 5.53 -15.56 2.05
N TYR A 89 5.54 -16.83 1.64
CA TYR A 89 4.92 -17.24 0.39
C TYR A 89 3.39 -17.14 0.48
N GLY A 90 2.81 -16.15 -0.20
CA GLY A 90 1.38 -15.93 -0.29
C GLY A 90 0.91 -14.84 0.65
N SER A 91 0.30 -15.22 1.78
CA SER A 91 -0.36 -14.30 2.71
C SER A 91 0.39 -14.18 4.03
N ALA A 92 0.47 -12.96 4.57
CA ALA A 92 0.97 -12.72 5.92
C ALA A 92 -0.10 -12.75 7.02
N SER A 93 -1.38 -12.94 6.67
CA SER A 93 -2.53 -12.87 7.59
C SER A 93 -2.34 -13.65 8.90
N VAL A 94 -1.88 -14.90 8.81
CA VAL A 94 -1.71 -15.80 9.97
C VAL A 94 -0.62 -15.36 10.95
N PHE A 95 0.28 -14.48 10.52
CA PHE A 95 1.40 -13.98 11.34
C PHE A 95 1.08 -12.63 11.99
N LEU A 96 0.02 -11.94 11.57
CA LEU A 96 -0.23 -10.55 11.97
C LEU A 96 -0.47 -10.40 13.48
N ASP A 97 -1.23 -11.32 14.09
CA ASP A 97 -1.58 -11.23 15.52
C ASP A 97 -0.35 -11.30 16.44
N SER A 98 0.56 -12.23 16.18
CA SER A 98 1.80 -12.36 16.94
C SER A 98 2.80 -11.24 16.62
N ALA A 99 2.86 -10.80 15.36
CA ALA A 99 3.73 -9.69 14.96
C ALA A 99 3.35 -8.36 15.65
N VAL A 100 2.07 -7.99 15.67
CA VAL A 100 1.64 -6.74 16.33
C VAL A 100 1.84 -6.78 17.85
N GLN A 101 2.04 -7.95 18.45
CA GLN A 101 2.40 -8.08 19.87
C GLN A 101 3.92 -8.04 20.10
N ALA A 102 4.70 -8.63 19.19
CA ALA A 102 6.16 -8.76 19.28
C ALA A 102 6.94 -7.51 18.85
N VAL A 103 6.33 -6.60 18.08
CA VAL A 103 6.94 -5.30 17.74
C VAL A 103 6.91 -4.35 18.94
N ALA A 104 8.02 -3.70 19.25
CA ALA A 104 8.14 -2.70 20.30
C ALA A 104 7.25 -1.46 20.03
N ASP A 105 6.93 -0.67 21.06
CA ASP A 105 6.26 0.62 20.83
C ASP A 105 7.14 1.52 19.96
N ARG A 106 6.54 2.14 18.93
CA ARG A 106 7.22 2.91 17.87
C ARG A 106 8.12 2.07 16.94
N GLY A 107 8.10 0.75 17.07
CA GLY A 107 8.79 -0.17 16.16
C GLY A 107 8.12 -0.25 14.79
N ILE A 108 8.83 -0.83 13.83
CA ILE A 108 8.40 -0.95 12.42
C ILE A 108 8.01 -2.39 12.13
N LEU A 109 6.81 -2.59 11.61
CA LEU A 109 6.38 -3.85 11.03
C LEU A 109 6.41 -3.73 9.50
N MET A 110 7.11 -4.65 8.85
CA MET A 110 7.21 -4.74 7.41
C MET A 110 6.50 -6.00 6.98
N VAL A 111 5.53 -5.88 6.08
CA VAL A 111 4.68 -7.00 5.67
C VAL A 111 4.63 -7.08 4.17
N THR A 112 4.91 -8.27 3.63
CA THR A 112 4.81 -8.58 2.21
C THR A 112 3.73 -9.62 2.00
N CYS A 113 2.87 -9.42 1.00
CA CYS A 113 1.94 -10.42 0.51
C CYS A 113 2.12 -10.58 -1.00
N THR A 114 2.22 -11.83 -1.45
CA THR A 114 2.33 -12.21 -2.88
C THR A 114 1.02 -12.82 -3.40
N ASP A 115 0.00 -12.99 -2.56
CA ASP A 115 -1.31 -13.53 -2.96
C ASP A 115 -2.23 -12.50 -3.63
N MET A 116 -1.68 -11.77 -4.62
CA MET A 116 -2.38 -10.71 -5.35
C MET A 116 -3.65 -11.18 -6.05
N ALA A 117 -3.76 -12.45 -6.45
CA ALA A 117 -5.00 -13.00 -7.00
C ALA A 117 -6.17 -12.88 -6.00
N VAL A 118 -5.90 -13.13 -4.71
CA VAL A 118 -6.88 -13.02 -3.63
C VAL A 118 -7.19 -11.54 -3.36
N LEU A 119 -6.13 -10.73 -3.16
CA LEU A 119 -6.24 -9.32 -2.80
C LEU A 119 -6.83 -8.44 -3.93
N CYS A 120 -6.70 -8.85 -5.19
CA CYS A 120 -7.28 -8.16 -6.35
C CYS A 120 -8.70 -8.67 -6.73
N GLY A 121 -9.31 -9.53 -5.91
CA GLY A 121 -10.72 -9.88 -6.02
C GLY A 121 -11.05 -11.06 -6.95
N ASN A 122 -10.10 -11.96 -7.25
CA ASN A 122 -10.43 -13.18 -8.01
C ASN A 122 -11.14 -14.23 -7.14
N THR A 123 -10.85 -14.26 -5.83
CA THR A 123 -11.41 -15.22 -4.87
C THR A 123 -11.88 -14.48 -3.60
N PRO A 124 -13.09 -13.89 -3.63
CA PRO A 124 -13.59 -13.04 -2.55
C PRO A 124 -13.71 -13.78 -1.20
N GLU A 125 -14.10 -15.05 -1.22
CA GLU A 125 -14.19 -15.92 -0.04
C GLU A 125 -12.83 -16.17 0.62
N ALA A 126 -11.79 -16.36 -0.19
CA ALA A 126 -10.43 -16.50 0.32
C ALA A 126 -9.91 -15.17 0.89
N CYS A 127 -10.30 -14.04 0.30
CA CYS A 127 -9.95 -12.72 0.81
C CYS A 127 -10.61 -12.46 2.16
N TYR A 128 -11.88 -12.83 2.30
CA TYR A 128 -12.61 -12.74 3.56
C TYR A 128 -11.95 -13.57 4.65
N ASN A 129 -11.66 -14.86 4.39
CA ASN A 129 -11.05 -15.74 5.38
C ASN A 129 -9.66 -15.28 5.86
N LYS A 130 -8.87 -14.64 4.98
CA LYS A 130 -7.50 -14.21 5.31
C LYS A 130 -7.45 -12.79 5.89
N TYR A 131 -8.26 -11.87 5.38
CA TYR A 131 -8.11 -10.44 5.64
C TYR A 131 -9.36 -9.80 6.27
N ASP A 132 -10.44 -10.56 6.47
CA ASP A 132 -11.72 -10.06 6.96
C ASP A 132 -12.25 -8.91 6.08
N SER A 133 -12.06 -9.04 4.77
CA SER A 133 -12.47 -8.07 3.75
C SER A 133 -12.80 -8.78 2.44
N VAL A 134 -13.77 -8.25 1.72
CA VAL A 134 -14.12 -8.71 0.37
C VAL A 134 -13.41 -7.82 -0.65
N ALA A 135 -12.45 -8.39 -1.39
CA ALA A 135 -11.79 -7.67 -2.46
C ALA A 135 -12.67 -7.56 -3.71
N LEU A 136 -12.47 -6.48 -4.46
CA LEU A 136 -13.20 -6.21 -5.69
C LEU A 136 -12.27 -6.31 -6.89
N ARG A 137 -12.73 -6.99 -7.95
CA ARG A 137 -12.09 -6.95 -9.27
C ARG A 137 -12.34 -5.59 -9.93
N HIS A 138 -11.52 -4.61 -9.56
CA HIS A 138 -11.57 -3.25 -10.05
C HIS A 138 -10.24 -2.83 -10.71
N LYS A 139 -10.25 -1.75 -11.49
CA LYS A 139 -9.02 -1.19 -12.10
C LYS A 139 -8.01 -0.69 -11.07
N SER A 140 -8.52 -0.29 -9.91
CA SER A 140 -7.74 0.11 -8.74
C SER A 140 -7.33 -1.05 -7.84
N CYS A 141 -7.37 -2.30 -8.32
CA CYS A 141 -7.14 -3.50 -7.49
C CYS A 141 -5.80 -3.51 -6.77
N HIS A 142 -4.73 -2.97 -7.36
CA HIS A 142 -3.41 -2.89 -6.75
C HIS A 142 -3.39 -2.03 -5.48
N GLU A 143 -4.05 -0.86 -5.52
CA GLU A 143 -4.20 -0.03 -4.32
C GLU A 143 -5.24 -0.60 -3.36
N PHE A 144 -6.31 -1.22 -3.89
CA PHE A 144 -7.30 -1.92 -3.08
C PHE A 144 -6.63 -3.00 -2.22
N ALA A 145 -5.71 -3.78 -2.81
CA ALA A 145 -4.92 -4.80 -2.13
C ALA A 145 -4.09 -4.22 -0.96
N ILE A 146 -3.40 -3.10 -1.19
CA ILE A 146 -2.66 -2.39 -0.13
C ILE A 146 -3.61 -1.99 1.01
N ARG A 147 -4.77 -1.43 0.68
CA ARG A 147 -5.73 -0.94 1.67
C ARG A 147 -6.40 -2.06 2.45
N VAL A 148 -6.64 -3.22 1.85
CA VAL A 148 -7.09 -4.45 2.54
C VAL A 148 -6.01 -4.93 3.52
N LEU A 149 -4.75 -4.97 3.09
CA LEU A 149 -3.65 -5.39 3.95
C LEU A 149 -3.47 -4.43 5.14
N LEU A 150 -3.50 -3.12 4.91
CA LEU A 150 -3.41 -2.12 5.98
C LEU A 150 -4.58 -2.23 6.97
N LYS A 151 -5.83 -2.43 6.48
CA LYS A 151 -7.00 -2.68 7.33
C LYS A 151 -6.80 -3.92 8.19
N SER A 152 -6.25 -4.99 7.62
CA SER A 152 -6.00 -6.22 8.35
C SER A 152 -4.95 -6.02 9.45
N ILE A 153 -3.82 -5.35 9.15
CA ILE A 153 -2.80 -5.09 10.17
C ILE A 153 -3.34 -4.18 11.29
N ASP A 154 -4.08 -3.13 10.92
CA ASP A 154 -4.67 -2.20 11.90
C ASP A 154 -5.69 -2.90 12.80
N SER A 155 -6.57 -3.76 12.26
CA SER A 155 -7.54 -4.51 13.07
C SER A 155 -6.87 -5.45 14.07
N HIS A 156 -5.75 -6.08 13.71
CA HIS A 156 -4.93 -6.87 14.63
C HIS A 156 -4.31 -6.01 15.72
N ALA A 157 -3.75 -4.84 15.37
CA ALA A 157 -3.17 -3.93 16.35
C ALA A 157 -4.22 -3.38 17.35
N ASN A 158 -5.42 -3.03 16.86
CA ASN A 158 -6.48 -2.42 17.66
C ASN A 158 -6.94 -3.31 18.83
N ARG A 159 -6.90 -4.65 18.68
CA ARG A 159 -7.23 -5.63 19.75
C ARG A 159 -6.34 -5.48 20.99
N TYR A 160 -5.14 -4.93 20.82
CA TYR A 160 -4.15 -4.76 21.88
C TYR A 160 -3.97 -3.31 22.32
N ALA A 161 -4.95 -2.43 22.04
CA ALA A 161 -4.85 -0.98 22.29
C ALA A 161 -3.67 -0.32 21.57
N ARG A 162 -3.33 -0.86 20.39
CA ARG A 162 -2.29 -0.35 19.48
C ARG A 162 -2.94 0.10 18.18
N TYR A 163 -2.23 0.91 17.40
CA TYR A 163 -2.66 1.35 16.08
C TYR A 163 -1.47 1.45 15.15
N ILE A 164 -1.75 1.49 13.85
CA ILE A 164 -0.70 1.65 12.83
C ILE A 164 -0.58 3.10 12.36
N GLU A 165 0.65 3.50 12.05
CA GLU A 165 0.98 4.63 11.19
C GLU A 165 1.60 4.08 9.90
N PRO A 166 0.88 4.07 8.76
CA PRO A 166 1.47 3.71 7.48
C PRO A 166 2.62 4.65 7.12
N LEU A 167 3.81 4.10 6.89
CA LEU A 167 5.01 4.87 6.53
C LEU A 167 5.21 4.88 5.01
N LEU A 168 5.16 3.71 4.41
CA LEU A 168 5.35 3.48 2.99
C LEU A 168 4.55 2.24 2.60
N SER A 169 3.90 2.29 1.44
CA SER A 169 3.19 1.15 0.87
C SER A 169 3.58 1.05 -0.60
N ILE A 170 3.81 -0.15 -1.11
CA ILE A 170 4.21 -0.35 -2.50
C ILE A 170 3.45 -1.52 -3.08
N SER A 171 2.96 -1.37 -4.31
CA SER A 171 2.57 -2.49 -5.16
C SER A 171 3.57 -2.56 -6.31
N VAL A 172 4.29 -3.68 -6.38
CA VAL A 172 5.39 -3.87 -7.33
C VAL A 172 5.33 -5.28 -7.89
N ASP A 173 5.33 -5.39 -9.21
CA ASP A 173 5.25 -6.65 -9.95
C ASP A 173 4.06 -7.52 -9.49
N PHE A 174 4.32 -8.53 -8.67
CA PHE A 174 3.37 -9.56 -8.22
C PHE A 174 3.15 -9.55 -6.70
N TYR A 175 3.57 -8.50 -6.00
CA TYR A 175 3.41 -8.40 -4.55
C TYR A 175 3.01 -7.00 -4.10
N VAL A 176 2.45 -6.95 -2.90
CA VAL A 176 2.30 -5.71 -2.12
C VAL A 176 3.20 -5.78 -0.90
N ARG A 177 3.80 -4.65 -0.55
CA ARG A 177 4.61 -4.53 0.65
C ARG A 177 4.28 -3.23 1.37
N VAL A 178 4.05 -3.34 2.67
CA VAL A 178 3.71 -2.20 3.53
C VAL A 178 4.70 -2.11 4.68
N PHE A 179 5.01 -0.88 5.05
CA PHE A 179 5.86 -0.52 6.17
C PHE A 179 5.00 0.31 7.11
N VAL A 180 4.73 -0.22 8.30
CA VAL A 180 3.88 0.46 9.28
C VAL A 180 4.63 0.63 10.59
N ARG A 181 4.47 1.77 11.25
CA ARG A 181 4.93 1.95 12.62
C ARG A 181 3.81 1.55 13.57
N ILE A 182 4.12 0.72 14.55
CA ILE A 182 3.15 0.32 15.57
C ILE A 182 3.28 1.24 16.78
N ARG A 183 2.16 1.82 17.21
CA ARG A 183 2.09 2.71 18.39
C ARG A 183 1.14 2.13 19.42
N THR A 184 1.43 2.35 20.70
CA THR A 184 0.54 1.96 21.80
C THR A 184 -0.20 3.18 22.34
N SER A 185 -1.51 3.21 22.21
CA SER A 185 -2.38 4.20 22.85
C SER A 185 -3.84 3.76 22.72
N ALA A 186 -4.47 3.41 23.84
CA ALA A 186 -5.88 3.04 23.86
C ALA A 186 -6.79 4.17 23.37
N LYS A 187 -6.43 5.44 23.61
CA LYS A 187 -7.21 6.60 23.15
C LYS A 187 -7.17 6.74 21.63
N ILE A 188 -5.98 6.67 21.03
CA ILE A 188 -5.82 6.85 19.58
C ILE A 188 -6.27 5.61 18.81
N ALA A 189 -6.12 4.41 19.37
CA ALA A 189 -6.61 3.18 18.75
C ALA A 189 -8.14 3.20 18.50
N LYS A 190 -8.92 3.93 19.31
CA LYS A 190 -10.35 4.16 19.04
C LYS A 190 -10.59 4.93 17.75
N ASP A 191 -9.68 5.81 17.35
CA ASP A 191 -9.80 6.59 16.11
C ASP A 191 -9.61 5.72 14.85
N SER A 192 -9.03 4.52 14.97
CA SER A 192 -8.80 3.63 13.83
C SER A 192 -10.07 3.31 13.04
N VAL A 193 -11.23 3.19 13.70
CA VAL A 193 -12.52 2.94 13.04
C VAL A 193 -12.90 4.02 12.02
N THR A 194 -12.43 5.25 12.21
CA THR A 194 -12.67 6.38 11.27
C THR A 194 -11.86 6.28 9.99
N LYS A 195 -10.84 5.41 9.97
CA LYS A 195 -9.93 5.19 8.84
C LYS A 195 -10.36 4.00 7.97
N ILE A 196 -11.55 3.44 8.23
CA ILE A 196 -12.06 2.26 7.57
C ILE A 196 -13.33 2.62 6.81
N SER A 197 -13.44 2.16 5.56
CA SER A 197 -14.61 2.39 4.71
C SER A 197 -15.02 1.12 3.96
N GLN A 198 -16.32 0.98 3.73
CA GLN A 198 -16.86 0.14 2.66
C GLN A 198 -16.66 0.82 1.31
N VAL A 199 -16.60 0.03 0.25
CA VAL A 199 -16.44 0.50 -1.13
C VAL A 199 -17.64 0.06 -1.94
N PHE A 200 -18.31 1.01 -2.57
CA PHE A 200 -19.33 0.77 -3.58
C PHE A 200 -18.72 1.01 -4.95
N ALA A 201 -18.92 0.07 -5.86
CA ALA A 201 -18.33 0.13 -7.20
C ALA A 201 -19.29 -0.34 -8.28
N CYS A 202 -19.47 0.48 -9.32
CA CYS A 202 -20.31 0.11 -10.45
C CYS A 202 -19.61 -0.91 -11.37
N SER A 203 -20.30 -2.00 -11.70
CA SER A 203 -19.78 -3.04 -12.60
C SER A 203 -19.64 -2.57 -14.05
N GLY A 204 -20.41 -1.55 -14.44
CA GLY A 204 -20.44 -1.02 -15.81
C GLY A 204 -19.40 0.06 -16.05
N CYS A 205 -19.56 1.19 -15.38
CA CYS A 205 -18.77 2.39 -15.63
C CYS A 205 -17.64 2.61 -14.62
N HIS A 206 -17.40 1.65 -13.72
CA HIS A 206 -16.28 1.65 -12.76
C HIS A 206 -16.29 2.81 -11.76
N SER A 207 -17.42 3.49 -11.61
CA SER A 207 -17.64 4.50 -10.59
C SER A 207 -17.41 3.94 -9.20
N LEU A 208 -16.71 4.69 -8.34
CA LEU A 208 -16.41 4.31 -6.98
C LEU A 208 -16.98 5.32 -5.98
N GLN A 209 -17.48 4.82 -4.86
CA GLN A 209 -17.85 5.62 -3.70
C GLN A 209 -17.36 4.91 -2.44
N LEU A 210 -16.72 5.65 -1.52
CA LEU A 210 -16.33 5.11 -0.22
C LEU A 210 -17.32 5.56 0.83
N MET A 211 -17.73 4.62 1.68
CA MET A 211 -18.61 4.89 2.82
C MET A 211 -17.85 4.54 4.11
N PRO A 212 -17.42 5.53 4.90
CA PRO A 212 -16.85 5.28 6.23
C PRO A 212 -17.77 4.40 7.07
N ILE A 213 -17.22 3.58 7.96
CA ILE A 213 -18.03 2.72 8.85
C ILE A 213 -18.39 3.39 10.18
N ALA A 214 -17.73 4.50 10.51
CA ALA A 214 -18.00 5.30 11.70
C ALA A 214 -17.59 6.76 11.49
N ARG A 215 -18.31 7.67 12.16
CA ARG A 215 -18.00 9.10 12.25
C ARG A 215 -17.56 9.43 13.67
N LYS A 216 -16.52 10.26 13.78
CA LYS A 216 -16.09 10.89 15.04
C LYS A 216 -16.61 12.32 15.09
N THR A 217 -17.26 12.68 16.18
CA THR A 217 -17.71 14.05 16.46
C THR A 217 -17.06 14.52 17.76
N VAL A 218 -16.49 15.73 17.73
CA VAL A 218 -15.84 16.34 18.88
C VAL A 218 -16.63 17.60 19.25
N VAL A 219 -17.17 17.64 20.46
CA VAL A 219 -17.91 18.78 21.00
C VAL A 219 -17.29 19.15 22.34
N GLY A 220 -16.53 20.25 22.36
CA GLY A 220 -15.67 20.59 23.50
C GLY A 220 -14.67 19.47 23.79
N GLU A 221 -14.66 18.97 25.03
CA GLU A 221 -13.84 17.83 25.45
C GLU A 221 -14.48 16.46 25.16
N SER A 222 -15.77 16.44 24.79
CA SER A 222 -16.50 15.19 24.55
C SER A 222 -16.22 14.65 23.14
N VAL A 223 -15.85 13.37 23.09
CA VAL A 223 -15.62 12.64 21.84
C VAL A 223 -16.66 11.54 21.71
N LYS A 224 -17.49 11.63 20.67
CA LYS A 224 -18.52 10.63 20.35
C LYS A 224 -18.21 9.95 19.03
N PHE A 225 -18.30 8.63 19.03
CA PHE A 225 -18.30 7.82 17.81
C PHE A 225 -19.71 7.37 17.52
N SER A 226 -20.15 7.48 16.27
CA SER A 226 -21.45 6.99 15.83
C SER A 226 -21.36 6.37 14.45
N PRO A 227 -22.24 5.41 14.11
CA PRO A 227 -22.42 5.02 12.72
C PRO A 227 -22.69 6.24 11.83
N PRO A 228 -22.24 6.23 10.56
CA PRO A 228 -22.55 7.31 9.62
C PRO A 228 -23.99 7.20 9.16
N ILE A 229 -24.55 8.34 8.74
CA ILE A 229 -25.85 8.38 8.07
C ILE A 229 -25.64 7.84 6.65
N PHE A 230 -26.40 6.81 6.29
CA PHE A 230 -26.37 6.24 4.95
C PHE A 230 -26.96 7.22 3.93
N SER A 231 -26.24 7.48 2.83
CA SER A 231 -26.72 8.30 1.71
C SER A 231 -26.54 7.53 0.41
N MET A 232 -27.64 7.25 -0.28
CA MET A 232 -27.61 6.55 -1.58
C MET A 232 -27.16 7.49 -2.72
N ASN A 233 -27.39 8.80 -2.57
CA ASN A 233 -27.59 9.71 -3.70
C ASN A 233 -26.35 10.01 -4.56
N GLU A 234 -25.14 9.65 -4.14
CA GLU A 234 -23.93 9.96 -4.92
C GLU A 234 -23.62 8.91 -6.00
N LEU A 235 -23.89 7.63 -5.74
CA LEU A 235 -23.61 6.55 -6.70
C LEU A 235 -24.84 5.69 -7.02
N ILE A 236 -25.75 5.50 -6.07
CA ILE A 236 -26.90 4.60 -6.20
C ILE A 236 -28.19 5.44 -6.26
N GLY A 237 -28.88 5.37 -7.40
CA GLY A 237 -30.18 6.04 -7.55
C GLY A 237 -31.28 5.35 -6.73
N ALA A 238 -32.45 5.98 -6.65
CA ALA A 238 -33.62 5.42 -5.94
C ALA A 238 -34.06 4.03 -6.45
N ASN A 239 -33.70 3.68 -7.69
CA ASN A 239 -33.93 2.38 -8.30
C ASN A 239 -32.86 1.30 -7.94
N GLY A 240 -31.92 1.61 -7.04
CA GLY A 240 -30.84 0.69 -6.65
C GLY A 240 -29.78 0.47 -7.73
N LYS A 241 -29.72 1.34 -8.75
CA LYS A 241 -28.75 1.25 -9.86
C LYS A 241 -27.80 2.43 -9.87
N CYS A 242 -26.68 2.28 -10.57
CA CYS A 242 -25.70 3.35 -10.76
C CYS A 242 -26.36 4.58 -11.41
N VAL A 243 -26.21 5.75 -10.80
CA VAL A 243 -26.76 7.02 -11.33
C VAL A 243 -26.16 7.42 -12.68
N HIS A 244 -24.95 6.95 -13.00
CA HIS A 244 -24.26 7.32 -14.23
C HIS A 244 -24.57 6.43 -15.43
N CYS A 245 -24.81 5.13 -15.21
CA CYS A 245 -24.97 4.17 -16.31
C CYS A 245 -26.07 3.13 -16.12
N GLY A 246 -26.80 3.16 -15.01
CA GLY A 246 -27.90 2.23 -14.73
C GLY A 246 -27.50 0.78 -14.44
N GLN A 247 -26.21 0.48 -14.34
CA GLN A 247 -25.72 -0.87 -14.02
C GLN A 247 -25.74 -1.15 -12.51
N SER A 248 -25.56 -2.42 -12.15
CA SER A 248 -25.45 -2.85 -10.76
C SER A 248 -24.22 -2.24 -10.08
N VAL A 249 -24.35 -2.04 -8.77
CA VAL A 249 -23.28 -1.55 -7.90
C VAL A 249 -22.96 -2.66 -6.90
N HIS A 250 -21.69 -3.04 -6.82
CA HIS A 250 -21.20 -4.01 -5.85
C HIS A 250 -20.72 -3.30 -4.58
N MET A 251 -20.97 -3.91 -3.43
CA MET A 251 -20.36 -3.53 -2.16
C MET A 251 -19.15 -4.45 -1.91
N ALA A 252 -18.03 -3.86 -1.49
CA ALA A 252 -16.79 -4.54 -1.18
C ALA A 252 -16.10 -3.86 0.01
N GLY A 253 -15.01 -4.45 0.50
CA GLY A 253 -14.29 -4.01 1.70
C GLY A 253 -14.64 -4.83 2.95
N PRO A 254 -14.41 -4.29 4.16
CA PRO A 254 -13.92 -2.94 4.42
C PRO A 254 -12.42 -2.77 4.13
N ILE A 255 -12.04 -1.57 3.68
CA ILE A 255 -10.65 -1.21 3.38
C ILE A 255 -10.16 -0.05 4.25
N TYR A 256 -8.85 0.12 4.36
CA TYR A 256 -8.23 1.30 4.97
C TYR A 256 -8.34 2.50 4.03
N SER A 257 -9.11 3.52 4.40
CA SER A 257 -9.44 4.69 3.58
C SER A 257 -8.59 5.92 3.87
N ALA A 258 -7.85 5.95 4.99
CA ALA A 258 -6.91 7.02 5.32
C ALA A 258 -5.60 6.95 4.48
N PRO A 259 -4.68 7.93 4.62
CA PRO A 259 -3.41 7.95 3.88
C PRO A 259 -2.58 6.68 4.10
N ILE A 260 -2.04 6.13 2.99
CA ILE A 260 -1.28 4.88 2.97
C ILE A 260 0.25 5.09 3.01
N HIS A 261 0.67 6.35 3.09
CA HIS A 261 2.06 6.79 3.18
C HIS A 261 2.19 7.92 4.20
N ASN A 262 3.38 8.05 4.79
CA ASN A 262 3.77 9.24 5.51
C ASN A 262 4.76 10.03 4.63
N PHE A 263 4.32 11.16 4.08
CA PHE A 263 5.14 11.90 3.10
C PHE A 263 6.43 12.45 3.69
N ASP A 264 6.45 12.83 4.97
CA ASP A 264 7.68 13.27 5.63
C ASP A 264 8.69 12.12 5.76
N PHE A 265 8.21 10.91 6.03
CA PHE A 265 9.04 9.71 6.04
C PHE A 265 9.59 9.40 4.64
N VAL A 266 8.76 9.50 3.60
CA VAL A 266 9.17 9.26 2.21
C VAL A 266 10.19 10.30 1.75
N LYS A 267 9.98 11.59 2.02
CA LYS A 267 10.93 12.67 1.70
C LYS A 267 12.28 12.43 2.37
N LYS A 268 12.28 12.11 3.66
CA LYS A 268 13.50 11.75 4.41
C LYS A 268 14.20 10.51 3.83
N LEU A 269 13.44 9.56 3.28
CA LEU A 269 14.02 8.40 2.61
C LEU A 269 14.72 8.80 1.30
N ILE A 270 14.14 9.72 0.53
CA ILE A 270 14.76 10.27 -0.68
C ILE A 270 16.01 11.09 -0.33
N GLU A 271 15.95 11.96 0.69
CA GLU A 271 17.10 12.72 1.19
C GLU A 271 18.24 11.79 1.59
N ARG A 272 17.93 10.70 2.31
CA ARG A 272 18.93 9.70 2.73
C ARG A 272 19.55 8.94 1.56
N LEU A 273 18.85 8.80 0.43
CA LEU A 273 19.40 8.26 -0.80
C LEU A 273 20.40 9.23 -1.48
N GLY A 274 20.62 10.42 -0.92
CA GLY A 274 21.66 11.36 -1.36
C GLY A 274 21.18 12.40 -2.36
N ILE A 275 19.91 12.83 -2.25
CA ILE A 275 19.35 13.94 -3.05
C ILE A 275 18.84 15.02 -2.11
N ASP A 276 19.54 16.16 -2.07
CA ASP A 276 19.04 17.38 -1.43
C ASP A 276 17.80 17.86 -2.19
N TRP A 277 16.62 17.66 -1.61
CA TRP A 277 15.40 18.36 -2.02
C TRP A 277 15.44 19.81 -1.47
N LEU A 278 16.39 20.62 -1.94
CA LEU A 278 16.33 22.06 -1.76
C LEU A 278 15.70 22.70 -3.01
N ASP A 279 14.48 23.17 -2.77
CA ASP A 279 13.58 23.97 -3.59
C ASP A 279 14.32 24.89 -4.59
N SER A 280 14.27 24.56 -5.88
CA SER A 280 14.81 25.40 -6.96
C SER A 280 13.88 26.57 -7.34
N SER A 281 12.84 26.86 -6.54
CA SER A 281 11.91 27.98 -6.75
C SER A 281 11.93 29.05 -5.66
N GLN A 282 12.76 28.95 -4.61
CA GLN A 282 12.93 30.00 -3.58
C GLN A 282 14.38 30.43 -3.33
N SER A 283 15.28 30.24 -4.31
CA SER A 283 16.72 30.57 -4.19
C SER A 283 17.05 32.08 -4.20
N SER A 284 16.07 33.00 -4.23
CA SER A 284 16.36 34.44 -4.16
C SER A 284 16.38 35.02 -2.74
N TYR A 285 15.79 34.35 -1.75
CA TYR A 285 15.68 34.91 -0.38
C TYR A 285 16.66 34.31 0.65
N CYS A 286 17.31 33.18 0.34
CA CYS A 286 18.22 32.51 1.28
C CYS A 286 19.71 32.76 1.03
N ASN A 287 20.08 33.57 0.03
CA ASN A 287 21.50 33.84 -0.27
C ASN A 287 22.14 34.99 0.53
N GLU A 288 21.39 35.68 1.40
CA GLU A 288 21.91 36.75 2.26
C GLU A 288 21.96 36.42 3.77
N LEU A 289 21.70 35.17 4.16
CA LEU A 289 21.81 34.73 5.57
C LEU A 289 22.88 33.65 5.77
N SER A 290 23.95 33.71 4.98
CA SER A 290 25.16 32.88 5.13
C SER A 290 26.14 33.38 6.20
N SER A 291 25.81 34.44 6.96
CA SER A 291 26.68 35.00 7.99
C SER A 291 26.06 34.94 9.39
N ARG A 292 26.40 33.85 10.10
CA ARG A 292 26.73 33.77 11.55
C ARG A 292 25.85 34.35 12.66
N ILE A 293 24.69 35.01 12.46
CA ILE A 293 24.04 35.73 13.59
C ILE A 293 22.58 35.31 13.96
N MET A 294 21.83 34.55 13.17
CA MET A 294 20.43 34.20 13.52
C MET A 294 20.22 32.88 14.30
N VAL A 295 21.25 32.31 14.93
CA VAL A 295 21.05 31.13 15.79
C VAL A 295 20.59 31.53 17.20
N SER A 296 20.95 32.72 17.70
CA SER A 296 20.68 33.08 19.10
C SER A 296 19.24 33.50 19.40
N HIS A 297 18.47 34.00 18.43
CA HIS A 297 17.14 34.57 18.72
C HIS A 297 15.96 33.58 18.59
N CYS A 298 16.13 32.48 17.85
CA CYS A 298 15.16 31.38 17.82
C CYS A 298 15.39 30.33 18.92
N ILE A 299 16.43 30.51 19.75
CA ILE A 299 16.91 29.51 20.72
C ILE A 299 15.99 29.32 21.93
N GLU A 300 15.10 30.26 22.23
CA GLU A 300 14.30 30.24 23.47
C GLU A 300 12.93 29.55 23.38
N LYS A 301 12.37 29.27 22.19
CA LYS A 301 10.94 28.88 22.10
C LYS A 301 10.59 27.40 21.88
N GLN A 302 11.47 26.50 21.42
CA GLN A 302 11.13 25.06 21.29
C GLN A 302 12.35 24.10 21.45
N PRO A 303 12.49 23.39 22.58
CA PRO A 303 13.62 22.48 22.83
C PRO A 303 13.51 21.10 22.14
N ASP A 304 12.34 20.68 21.65
CA ASP A 304 12.12 19.31 21.13
C ASP A 304 12.65 19.04 19.71
N LEU A 305 13.02 20.07 18.94
CA LEU A 305 13.55 19.92 17.57
C LEU A 305 15.09 20.01 17.48
N LYS A 306 15.78 20.44 18.54
CA LYS A 306 17.24 20.74 18.49
C LYS A 306 18.12 19.51 18.24
N LEU A 307 17.73 18.33 18.69
CA LEU A 307 18.53 17.11 18.48
C LEU A 307 18.23 16.40 17.15
N PHE A 308 17.05 16.64 16.57
CA PHE A 308 16.59 15.95 15.36
C PHE A 308 17.20 16.55 14.09
N VAL A 309 17.41 17.88 14.07
CA VAL A 309 17.98 18.60 12.91
C VAL A 309 19.51 18.57 12.92
N PHE A 310 20.15 18.66 14.09
CA PHE A 310 21.62 18.68 14.18
C PHE A 310 22.28 17.32 13.86
N CYS A 311 21.57 16.21 14.10
CA CYS A 311 22.09 14.86 13.79
C CYS A 311 21.96 14.49 12.29
N PHE A 312 21.02 15.11 11.55
CA PHE A 312 20.69 14.70 10.19
C PHE A 312 21.58 15.31 9.09
N ARG A 313 22.21 16.46 9.35
CA ARG A 313 23.08 17.15 8.37
C ARG A 313 24.43 16.45 8.12
N LEU A 314 24.69 15.33 8.80
CA LEU A 314 25.91 14.52 8.68
C LEU A 314 25.74 13.18 7.94
N TYR A 315 24.53 12.83 7.46
CA TYR A 315 24.24 11.47 6.95
C TYR A 315 23.50 11.44 5.59
N ALA A 316 24.01 12.14 4.57
CA ALA A 316 23.87 11.58 3.23
C ALA A 316 24.66 10.26 3.22
N ASP A 317 24.02 9.12 2.93
CA ASP A 317 24.73 7.85 2.87
C ASP A 317 25.50 7.78 1.53
N PRO A 318 26.83 7.93 1.52
CA PRO A 318 27.61 7.93 0.29
C PRO A 318 27.47 6.60 -0.47
N ASP A 319 27.05 5.54 0.24
CA ASP A 319 26.88 4.18 -0.28
C ASP A 319 25.51 3.92 -0.89
N ALA A 320 24.53 4.84 -0.79
CA ALA A 320 23.20 4.66 -1.36
C ALA A 320 23.23 4.42 -2.88
N LYS A 321 24.16 5.09 -3.60
CA LYS A 321 24.40 4.87 -5.04
C LYS A 321 24.97 3.48 -5.38
N LYS A 322 25.46 2.72 -4.40
CA LYS A 322 25.94 1.33 -4.60
C LYS A 322 24.79 0.32 -4.72
N LEU A 323 23.54 0.71 -4.39
CA LEU A 323 22.39 -0.15 -4.55
C LEU A 323 22.09 -0.34 -6.05
N LYS A 324 22.15 -1.58 -6.54
CA LYS A 324 21.77 -1.92 -7.93
C LYS A 324 20.33 -1.51 -8.29
N THR A 325 19.50 -1.25 -7.30
CA THR A 325 18.09 -0.84 -7.43
C THR A 325 17.86 0.65 -7.18
N PHE A 326 18.92 1.47 -7.09
CA PHE A 326 18.84 2.89 -6.74
C PHE A 326 17.82 3.65 -7.61
N ASP A 327 17.96 3.59 -8.93
CA ASP A 327 17.06 4.31 -9.86
C ASP A 327 15.60 3.87 -9.73
N ARG A 328 15.37 2.58 -9.46
CA ARG A 328 14.03 2.03 -9.23
C ARG A 328 13.42 2.56 -7.94
N LEU A 329 14.20 2.61 -6.86
CA LEU A 329 13.74 3.12 -5.57
C LEU A 329 13.43 4.61 -5.69
N LEU A 330 14.36 5.38 -6.25
CA LEU A 330 14.19 6.82 -6.42
C LEU A 330 12.96 7.15 -7.26
N GLY A 331 12.79 6.49 -8.42
CA GLY A 331 11.65 6.73 -9.29
C GLY A 331 10.31 6.41 -8.62
N VAL A 332 10.19 5.29 -7.91
CA VAL A 332 8.96 4.92 -7.19
C VAL A 332 8.68 5.88 -6.03
N LEU A 333 9.67 6.20 -5.21
CA LEU A 333 9.49 7.14 -4.09
C LEU A 333 9.11 8.54 -4.56
N SER A 334 9.67 8.99 -5.68
CA SER A 334 9.33 10.29 -6.29
C SER A 334 7.89 10.31 -6.79
N VAL A 335 7.43 9.24 -7.43
CA VAL A 335 6.00 9.13 -7.81
C VAL A 335 5.11 9.17 -6.57
N ILE A 336 5.46 8.46 -5.50
CA ILE A 336 4.70 8.45 -4.25
C ILE A 336 4.56 9.86 -3.65
N THR A 337 5.61 10.68 -3.69
CA THR A 337 5.56 12.07 -3.20
C THR A 337 4.69 13.00 -4.05
N GLU A 338 4.37 12.61 -5.28
CA GLU A 338 3.51 13.35 -6.20
C GLU A 338 2.04 12.90 -6.13
N GLU A 339 1.73 11.83 -5.40
CA GLU A 339 0.36 11.34 -5.27
C GLU A 339 -0.50 12.21 -4.36
N LEU A 340 -1.81 12.20 -4.60
CA LEU A 340 -2.78 12.70 -3.62
C LEU A 340 -2.89 11.71 -2.44
N PRO A 341 -2.50 12.11 -1.21
CA PRO A 341 -2.49 11.20 -0.06
C PRO A 341 -3.88 10.93 0.52
N ASP A 342 -4.80 11.87 0.34
CA ASP A 342 -6.15 11.90 0.89
C ASP A 342 -7.23 11.38 -0.07
N VAL A 343 -6.86 11.07 -1.31
CA VAL A 343 -7.76 10.48 -2.32
C VAL A 343 -7.54 8.97 -2.41
N PRO A 344 -8.48 8.15 -1.94
CA PRO A 344 -8.36 6.71 -2.00
C PRO A 344 -8.76 6.14 -3.36
N LEU A 345 -7.99 5.15 -3.81
CA LEU A 345 -8.16 4.47 -5.10
C LEU A 345 -7.93 5.42 -6.28
N TYR A 346 -8.13 4.94 -7.50
CA TYR A 346 -7.89 5.70 -8.73
C TYR A 346 -8.78 5.20 -9.87
N TYR A 347 -8.89 6.00 -10.92
CA TYR A 347 -9.51 5.62 -12.19
C TYR A 347 -8.44 5.32 -13.24
N GLU A 348 -8.80 4.55 -14.26
CA GLU A 348 -8.01 4.39 -15.48
C GLU A 348 -8.63 5.26 -16.58
N HIS A 349 -7.91 6.30 -16.99
CA HIS A 349 -8.46 7.27 -17.96
C HIS A 349 -8.77 6.64 -19.34
N ASP A 350 -7.99 5.64 -19.76
CA ASP A 350 -8.24 4.89 -20.98
C ASP A 350 -9.50 4.03 -20.88
N GLN A 351 -9.77 3.45 -19.70
CA GLN A 351 -11.02 2.73 -19.46
C GLN A 351 -12.26 3.65 -19.52
N LEU A 352 -12.16 4.87 -18.99
CA LEU A 352 -13.24 5.86 -19.09
C LEU A 352 -13.58 6.14 -20.57
N MET A 353 -12.56 6.32 -21.41
CA MET A 353 -12.72 6.56 -22.86
C MET A 353 -13.22 5.32 -23.60
N HIS A 354 -12.77 4.13 -23.20
CA HIS A 354 -13.23 2.85 -23.77
C HIS A 354 -14.74 2.66 -23.62
N THR A 355 -15.33 3.17 -22.54
CA THR A 355 -16.79 3.13 -22.31
C THR A 355 -17.57 3.78 -23.46
N LEU A 356 -17.06 4.87 -24.04
CA LEU A 356 -17.64 5.54 -25.22
C LEU A 356 -16.96 5.15 -26.53
N LYS A 357 -16.14 4.09 -26.55
CA LYS A 357 -15.37 3.67 -27.74
C LYS A 357 -14.66 4.87 -28.42
N SER A 358 -14.16 5.79 -27.60
CA SER A 358 -13.51 7.04 -28.04
C SER A 358 -12.00 6.87 -28.12
N PRO A 359 -11.33 7.52 -29.10
CA PRO A 359 -9.87 7.66 -29.07
C PRO A 359 -9.40 8.20 -27.72
N VAL A 360 -8.35 7.60 -27.17
CA VAL A 360 -7.81 7.96 -25.85
C VAL A 360 -6.90 9.19 -26.01
N PRO A 361 -7.25 10.35 -25.41
CA PRO A 361 -6.37 11.52 -25.43
C PRO A 361 -5.13 11.27 -24.59
N ARG A 362 -4.06 12.05 -24.83
CA ARG A 362 -2.86 11.99 -23.98
C ARG A 362 -3.25 12.30 -22.54
N VAL A 363 -2.74 11.52 -21.58
CA VAL A 363 -3.04 11.68 -20.14
C VAL A 363 -2.85 13.11 -19.64
N ILE A 364 -1.89 13.84 -20.20
CA ILE A 364 -1.60 15.24 -19.87
C ILE A 364 -2.77 16.19 -20.19
N ASN A 365 -3.52 15.92 -21.26
CA ASN A 365 -4.68 16.73 -21.66
C ASN A 365 -5.83 16.49 -20.68
N VAL A 366 -6.05 15.24 -20.26
CA VAL A 366 -7.07 14.88 -19.27
C VAL A 366 -6.73 15.50 -17.91
N ARG A 367 -5.46 15.40 -17.48
CA ARG A 367 -4.98 16.05 -16.26
C ARG A 367 -5.16 17.57 -16.32
N SER A 368 -4.82 18.19 -17.44
CA SER A 368 -5.01 19.63 -17.63
C SER A 368 -6.48 20.02 -17.52
N ALA A 369 -7.39 19.25 -18.10
CA ALA A 369 -8.83 19.49 -17.97
C ALA A 369 -9.33 19.43 -16.53
N ILE A 370 -8.85 18.47 -15.73
CA ILE A 370 -9.20 18.36 -14.30
C ILE A 370 -8.64 19.55 -13.51
N LEU A 371 -7.39 19.91 -13.75
CA LEU A 371 -6.72 21.03 -13.06
C LEU A 371 -7.36 22.38 -13.43
N ASN A 372 -7.67 22.61 -14.71
CA ASN A 372 -8.35 23.82 -15.20
C ASN A 372 -9.77 23.94 -14.63
N ALA A 373 -10.41 22.82 -14.30
CA ALA A 373 -11.72 22.80 -13.63
C ALA A 373 -11.62 23.04 -12.10
N GLY A 374 -10.43 23.28 -11.56
CA GLY A 374 -10.19 23.61 -10.16
C GLY A 374 -10.01 22.41 -9.22
N PHE A 375 -9.85 21.20 -9.76
CA PHE A 375 -9.68 19.97 -8.97
C PHE A 375 -8.23 19.49 -8.98
N ARG A 376 -7.84 18.74 -7.94
CA ARG A 376 -6.50 18.17 -7.84
C ARG A 376 -6.42 16.89 -8.64
N CYS A 377 -5.25 16.63 -9.22
CA CYS A 377 -5.02 15.40 -9.96
C CYS A 377 -3.56 14.91 -9.85
N SER A 378 -3.39 13.61 -9.61
CA SER A 378 -2.08 12.96 -9.63
C SER A 378 -2.13 11.63 -10.38
N ILE A 379 -0.94 11.08 -10.63
CA ILE A 379 -0.77 9.66 -10.98
C ILE A 379 -0.80 8.80 -9.70
N ALA A 380 -0.63 7.48 -9.86
CA ALA A 380 -0.36 6.57 -8.75
C ALA A 380 0.78 5.58 -9.09
N HIS A 381 1.65 5.27 -8.13
CA HIS A 381 2.76 4.33 -8.27
C HIS A 381 2.29 2.91 -8.57
N CYS A 382 1.08 2.56 -8.11
CA CYS A 382 0.49 1.24 -8.30
C CYS A 382 0.19 0.91 -9.77
N ASN A 383 -0.03 1.90 -10.64
CA ASN A 383 -0.40 1.66 -12.04
C ASN A 383 -0.05 2.87 -12.93
N PRO A 384 0.68 2.69 -14.04
CA PRO A 384 1.06 3.78 -14.95
C PRO A 384 -0.10 4.51 -15.62
N LYS A 385 -1.29 3.91 -15.66
CA LYS A 385 -2.51 4.49 -16.25
C LYS A 385 -3.42 5.15 -15.23
N ALA A 386 -3.07 5.05 -13.95
CA ALA A 386 -3.87 5.56 -12.85
C ALA A 386 -4.00 7.08 -12.89
N LEU A 387 -5.20 7.53 -12.56
CA LEU A 387 -5.59 8.92 -12.39
C LEU A 387 -6.28 9.05 -11.04
N LYS A 388 -5.61 9.68 -10.07
CA LYS A 388 -6.19 10.07 -8.79
C LYS A 388 -6.70 11.49 -8.89
N THR A 389 -7.88 11.74 -8.35
CA THR A 389 -8.47 13.08 -8.31
C THR A 389 -9.55 13.17 -7.25
N ASP A 390 -9.72 14.36 -6.68
CA ASP A 390 -10.87 14.72 -5.84
C ASP A 390 -12.04 15.27 -6.67
N ALA A 391 -11.92 15.28 -8.00
CA ALA A 391 -13.01 15.66 -8.88
C ALA A 391 -14.22 14.74 -8.73
N PRO A 392 -15.44 15.29 -8.75
CA PRO A 392 -16.64 14.47 -8.82
C PRO A 392 -16.64 13.70 -10.14
N LEU A 393 -17.20 12.50 -10.11
CA LEU A 393 -17.24 11.65 -11.29
C LEU A 393 -18.03 12.26 -12.45
N THR A 394 -19.01 13.13 -12.16
CA THR A 394 -19.73 13.93 -13.17
C THR A 394 -18.77 14.74 -14.04
N LEU A 395 -17.74 15.36 -13.45
CA LEU A 395 -16.70 16.07 -14.22
C LEU A 395 -15.92 15.11 -15.12
N LEU A 396 -15.54 13.93 -14.63
CA LEU A 396 -14.80 12.96 -15.43
C LEU A 396 -15.63 12.48 -16.64
N TRP A 397 -16.94 12.27 -16.46
CA TRP A 397 -17.82 11.97 -17.58
C TRP A 397 -18.00 13.15 -18.53
N ASP A 398 -18.05 14.39 -18.04
CA ASP A 398 -18.12 15.59 -18.87
C ASP A 398 -16.86 15.77 -19.74
N ILE A 399 -15.69 15.45 -19.21
CA ILE A 399 -14.44 15.40 -19.98
C ILE A 399 -14.54 14.34 -21.10
N VAL A 400 -15.01 13.13 -20.76
CA VAL A 400 -15.16 12.02 -21.72
C VAL A 400 -16.19 12.36 -22.80
N ARG A 401 -17.33 12.96 -22.44
CA ARG A 401 -18.36 13.45 -23.37
C ARG A 401 -17.83 14.52 -24.31
N THR A 402 -17.07 15.48 -23.78
CA THR A 402 -16.45 16.54 -24.58
C THR A 402 -15.49 15.95 -25.62
N VAL A 403 -14.66 14.98 -25.22
CA VAL A 403 -13.75 14.27 -26.14
C VAL A 403 -14.53 13.48 -27.19
N ALA A 404 -15.60 12.78 -26.79
CA ALA A 404 -16.45 12.04 -27.72
C ALA A 404 -17.13 12.97 -28.74
N LYS A 405 -17.64 14.12 -28.30
CA LYS A 405 -18.24 15.16 -29.16
C LYS A 405 -17.23 15.71 -30.16
N ASN A 406 -16.01 16.03 -29.71
CA ASN A 406 -14.93 16.53 -30.58
C ASN A 406 -14.51 15.49 -31.63
N ASN A 407 -14.66 14.20 -31.34
CA ASN A 407 -14.38 13.10 -32.27
C ASN A 407 -15.61 12.65 -33.07
N ASN A 408 -16.70 13.44 -33.09
CA ASN A 408 -17.95 13.14 -33.80
C ASN A 408 -18.59 11.78 -33.45
N ILE A 409 -18.42 11.31 -32.22
CA ILE A 409 -19.07 10.09 -31.74
C ILE A 409 -20.50 10.43 -31.36
N GLN A 410 -21.45 9.85 -32.08
CA GLN A 410 -22.87 10.06 -31.85
C GLN A 410 -23.46 8.97 -30.98
N ALA A 411 -24.52 9.31 -30.26
CA ALA A 411 -25.26 8.36 -29.43
C ALA A 411 -25.86 7.21 -30.24
N SER A 412 -26.18 7.43 -31.53
CA SER A 412 -26.75 6.42 -32.45
C SER A 412 -25.84 5.22 -32.69
N ARG A 413 -24.53 5.34 -32.43
CA ARG A 413 -23.55 4.24 -32.50
C ARG A 413 -23.79 3.15 -31.45
N PHE A 414 -24.54 3.46 -30.40
CA PHE A 414 -24.73 2.61 -29.24
C PHE A 414 -26.14 2.04 -29.19
N GLU A 415 -26.26 0.79 -28.76
CA GLU A 415 -27.55 0.18 -28.46
C GLU A 415 -28.27 0.95 -27.35
N GLU A 416 -29.60 1.01 -27.41
CA GLU A 416 -30.46 1.84 -26.55
C GLU A 416 -30.23 1.60 -25.05
N ASN A 417 -30.03 0.33 -24.65
CA ASN A 417 -29.79 -0.05 -23.25
C ASN A 417 -28.30 -0.14 -22.86
N SER A 418 -27.38 0.28 -23.73
CA SER A 418 -25.96 0.18 -23.45
C SER A 418 -25.46 1.27 -22.48
N ILE A 419 -24.38 0.95 -21.77
CA ILE A 419 -23.67 1.87 -20.87
C ILE A 419 -23.24 3.13 -21.62
N GLY A 420 -22.69 2.96 -22.83
CA GLY A 420 -22.18 4.06 -23.64
C GLY A 420 -23.28 5.05 -24.05
N ARG A 421 -24.47 4.54 -24.42
CA ARG A 421 -25.63 5.37 -24.78
C ARG A 421 -26.04 6.28 -23.63
N ARG A 422 -26.24 5.72 -22.44
CA ARG A 422 -26.65 6.50 -21.25
C ARG A 422 -25.61 7.56 -20.86
N ILE A 423 -24.33 7.23 -20.95
CA ILE A 423 -23.27 8.17 -20.58
C ILE A 423 -23.20 9.32 -21.59
N ILE A 424 -23.23 9.04 -22.90
CA ILE A 424 -23.08 10.08 -23.93
C ILE A 424 -24.29 11.02 -24.04
N GLU A 425 -25.49 10.53 -23.70
CA GLU A 425 -26.72 11.34 -23.68
C GLU A 425 -26.79 12.32 -22.50
N GLY A 426 -26.01 12.08 -21.45
CA GLY A 426 -26.00 12.99 -20.30
C GLY A 426 -25.42 14.37 -20.66
N GLU A 427 -26.00 15.40 -20.05
CA GLU A 427 -25.61 16.78 -20.30
C GLU A 427 -24.22 17.10 -19.74
N ILE A 428 -23.48 17.94 -20.47
CA ILE A 428 -22.19 18.48 -20.01
C ILE A 428 -22.49 19.67 -19.11
N THR A 429 -22.24 19.49 -17.82
CA THR A 429 -22.55 20.49 -16.79
C THR A 429 -21.35 21.39 -16.45
N HIS A 430 -20.14 20.89 -16.65
CA HIS A 430 -18.90 21.62 -16.35
C HIS A 430 -18.28 22.23 -17.61
N GLN A 431 -17.62 23.38 -17.45
CA GLN A 431 -16.79 23.96 -18.50
C GLN A 431 -15.46 23.18 -18.60
N ILE A 432 -15.24 22.50 -19.73
CA ILE A 432 -14.04 21.68 -19.95
C ILE A 432 -13.03 22.42 -20.82
N SER A 433 -11.82 22.65 -20.29
CA SER A 433 -10.69 23.24 -21.03
C SER A 433 -9.52 22.27 -21.11
N PHE A 434 -9.11 21.89 -22.33
CA PHE A 434 -7.93 21.04 -22.57
C PHE A 434 -6.63 21.84 -22.74
N GLN A 435 -6.64 23.15 -22.47
CA GLN A 435 -5.43 23.97 -22.50
C GLN A 435 -4.41 23.42 -21.49
N MET A 436 -3.14 23.34 -21.90
CA MET A 436 -2.07 22.78 -21.07
C MET A 436 -1.97 23.52 -19.73
N HIS A 437 -2.16 22.80 -18.62
CA HIS A 437 -1.96 23.34 -17.29
C HIS A 437 -0.50 23.13 -16.84
N PRO A 438 0.16 24.11 -16.20
CA PRO A 438 1.55 23.97 -15.74
C PRO A 438 1.79 22.72 -14.88
N ASP A 439 0.89 22.45 -13.93
CA ASP A 439 1.01 21.29 -13.02
C ASP A 439 0.55 19.94 -13.62
N ALA A 440 0.17 19.91 -14.91
CA ALA A 440 -0.21 18.66 -15.56
C ALA A 440 0.99 17.72 -15.79
N GLN A 441 2.21 18.27 -15.82
CA GLN A 441 3.45 17.49 -15.89
C GLN A 441 4.04 17.26 -14.51
N SER A 442 4.19 15.99 -14.15
CA SER A 442 4.88 15.57 -12.94
C SER A 442 6.38 15.86 -13.03
N LYS A 443 6.99 16.33 -11.94
CA LYS A 443 8.43 16.61 -11.85
C LYS A 443 9.28 15.37 -12.13
N SER A 444 8.89 14.22 -11.57
CA SER A 444 9.53 12.92 -11.82
C SER A 444 9.57 12.52 -13.30
N LYS A 445 8.63 13.02 -14.12
CA LYS A 445 8.62 12.83 -15.57
C LYS A 445 9.54 13.82 -16.28
N LEU A 446 9.58 15.07 -15.84
CA LEU A 446 10.51 16.09 -16.35
C LEU A 446 11.96 15.69 -16.10
N ASP A 447 12.23 15.13 -14.93
CA ASP A 447 13.56 14.64 -14.50
C ASP A 447 13.91 13.25 -15.09
N ASN A 448 13.08 12.72 -16.01
CA ASN A 448 13.26 11.44 -16.70
C ASN A 448 13.53 10.24 -15.76
N MET A 449 12.86 10.20 -14.62
CA MET A 449 13.06 9.14 -13.61
C MET A 449 12.39 7.82 -14.00
N LEU A 450 12.91 6.70 -13.47
CA LEU A 450 12.33 5.36 -13.65
C LEU A 450 11.09 5.14 -12.79
N ARG A 451 9.97 5.76 -13.19
CA ARG A 451 8.70 5.79 -12.44
C ARG A 451 7.99 4.45 -12.31
N PHE A 452 8.08 3.60 -13.35
CA PHE A 452 7.42 2.30 -13.42
C PHE A 452 8.40 1.24 -13.90
N GLN A 453 8.28 0.04 -13.37
CA GLN A 453 9.21 -1.04 -13.66
C GLN A 453 8.88 -1.72 -14.99
N CYS A 454 9.90 -2.06 -15.76
CA CYS A 454 9.71 -2.82 -16.99
C CYS A 454 9.24 -4.24 -16.65
N ASN A 455 8.11 -4.64 -17.22
CA ASN A 455 7.58 -5.98 -17.05
C ASN A 455 8.54 -6.99 -17.70
N LYS A 456 9.21 -7.85 -16.91
CA LYS A 456 10.29 -8.74 -17.40
C LYS A 456 9.80 -9.99 -18.16
N GLY A 457 8.58 -9.97 -18.70
CA GLY A 457 8.03 -11.01 -19.56
C GLY A 457 7.47 -12.25 -18.84
N LYS A 458 7.00 -13.24 -19.62
CA LYS A 458 6.15 -14.36 -19.19
C LYS A 458 6.75 -15.30 -18.12
N ASN A 459 8.06 -15.29 -17.88
CA ASN A 459 8.75 -16.20 -16.95
C ASN A 459 9.28 -15.51 -15.69
N TRP A 460 8.87 -14.26 -15.45
CA TRP A 460 9.30 -13.48 -14.30
C TRP A 460 8.25 -13.50 -13.19
N GLY A 461 8.60 -14.07 -12.04
CA GLY A 461 7.74 -14.15 -10.86
C GLY A 461 8.02 -15.41 -10.04
N PRO A 462 7.54 -15.47 -8.78
CA PRO A 462 7.66 -16.65 -7.95
C PRO A 462 6.92 -17.80 -8.64
N LYS A 463 7.63 -18.92 -8.83
CA LYS A 463 7.02 -20.16 -9.29
C LYS A 463 5.95 -20.60 -8.28
N ALA A 464 4.97 -21.36 -8.74
CA ALA A 464 3.95 -21.94 -7.87
C ALA A 464 4.61 -22.63 -6.66
N LYS A 465 4.02 -22.47 -5.48
CA LYS A 465 4.48 -23.09 -4.22
C LYS A 465 4.80 -24.56 -4.45
N ALA A 466 5.97 -25.02 -4.01
CA ALA A 466 6.34 -26.43 -4.06
C ALA A 466 5.26 -27.27 -3.35
N ARG A 467 4.77 -28.32 -4.02
CA ARG A 467 3.78 -29.23 -3.42
C ARG A 467 4.49 -30.09 -2.38
N GLY A 468 4.08 -29.93 -1.11
CA GLY A 468 4.41 -30.81 0.02
C GLY A 468 5.90 -30.94 0.34
N SER A 469 6.38 -30.17 1.33
CA SER A 469 7.56 -30.60 2.08
C SER A 469 7.13 -31.68 3.07
N VAL A 470 7.93 -32.74 3.22
CA VAL A 470 7.74 -33.78 4.25
C VAL A 470 7.63 -33.15 5.65
N ASN A 471 8.23 -31.97 5.86
CA ASN A 471 8.15 -31.21 7.10
C ASN A 471 6.78 -30.54 7.32
N SER A 472 6.03 -30.20 6.26
CA SER A 472 4.69 -29.61 6.38
C SER A 472 3.63 -30.61 6.87
N VAL A 473 3.84 -31.91 6.60
CA VAL A 473 2.98 -33.00 7.09
C VAL A 473 3.25 -33.27 8.58
N LYS A 474 4.51 -33.28 9.01
CA LYS A 474 4.89 -33.40 10.43
C LYS A 474 4.42 -32.23 11.30
N ALA A 475 4.24 -31.06 10.69
CA ALA A 475 3.81 -29.83 11.35
C ALA A 475 2.29 -29.65 11.48
N GLY A 476 1.47 -30.60 10.99
CA GLY A 476 0.01 -30.57 11.13
C GLY A 476 -0.74 -29.63 10.18
N PHE A 477 -0.08 -29.02 9.19
CA PHE A 477 -0.74 -28.11 8.22
C PHE A 477 -1.41 -28.83 7.06
N GLN A 478 -1.10 -30.10 6.82
CA GLN A 478 -1.76 -30.96 5.84
C GLN A 478 -2.00 -32.32 6.44
N VAL A 479 -3.25 -32.78 6.42
CA VAL A 479 -3.61 -34.15 6.79
C VAL A 479 -3.09 -35.07 5.69
N GLN A 480 -2.35 -36.11 6.09
CA GLN A 480 -1.93 -37.17 5.20
C GLN A 480 -3.21 -37.83 4.66
N GLN A 481 -3.52 -37.65 3.37
CA GLN A 481 -4.55 -38.48 2.74
C GLN A 481 -4.00 -39.90 2.71
N THR A 482 -4.41 -40.71 3.67
CA THR A 482 -4.22 -42.16 3.60
C THR A 482 -5.01 -42.64 2.40
N SER A 483 -4.31 -42.95 1.30
CA SER A 483 -4.88 -43.71 0.20
C SER A 483 -5.32 -45.06 0.76
N GLN A 484 -6.63 -45.24 0.94
CA GLN A 484 -7.17 -46.58 1.16
C GLN A 484 -6.93 -47.41 -0.10
N PRO A 485 -6.52 -48.68 0.01
CA PRO A 485 -6.41 -49.55 -1.16
C PRO A 485 -7.82 -49.79 -1.69
N SER A 486 -8.01 -49.58 -2.99
CA SER A 486 -9.21 -49.96 -3.70
C SER A 486 -9.26 -51.49 -3.79
N ASP A 487 -10.05 -52.13 -2.92
CA ASP A 487 -10.39 -53.54 -3.08
C ASP A 487 -11.35 -53.69 -4.26
N SER A 488 -10.81 -54.34 -5.30
CA SER A 488 -11.55 -54.87 -6.43
C SER A 488 -12.30 -56.16 -6.06
N ASN A 489 -13.50 -56.28 -6.62
CA ASN A 489 -14.32 -57.49 -6.84
C ASN A 489 -15.22 -57.98 -5.68
N SER A 490 -16.53 -57.93 -5.91
CA SER A 490 -17.31 -59.15 -6.21
C SER A 490 -18.76 -58.83 -6.64
N HIS A 491 -19.26 -59.73 -7.48
CA HIS A 491 -20.59 -59.80 -8.08
C HIS A 491 -21.76 -59.70 -7.08
N SER A 492 -22.89 -59.13 -7.50
CA SER A 492 -24.08 -59.87 -7.99
C SER A 492 -25.37 -59.09 -7.76
N SER A 493 -26.15 -58.97 -8.84
CA SER A 493 -27.60 -58.92 -8.97
C SER A 493 -28.48 -58.81 -7.71
N ILE A 494 -29.51 -57.94 -7.74
CA ILE A 494 -30.93 -58.33 -7.73
C ILE A 494 -31.82 -57.06 -7.69
N THR A 495 -32.73 -57.00 -8.68
CA THR A 495 -33.96 -56.20 -8.87
C THR A 495 -33.93 -54.67 -8.76
#